data_AF-A0A955XG34-F1
#
_entry.id   AF-A0A955XG34-F1
#
_cell.length_a   1.000
_cell.length_b   1.000
_cell.length_c   1.000
_cell.angle_alpha   90.00
_cell.angle_beta   90.00
_cell.angle_gamma   90.00
#
_symmetry.space_group_name_H-M   'P 1'
#
loop_
_entity.id
_entity.type
_entity.pdbx_description
1 polymer ?
#
loop_
_entity_poly.entity_id
_entity_poly.type
_entity_poly.pdbx_seq_one_letter_code
_entity_poly.pdbx_strand_id
1 'polypeptide(L)' 'MRIRTTTEADIPRVAELERAAFAQDALPLVALVQYLALAQELFVVVEGAAGLLAYGAAAIAADARTGWLLSAAVAPEAR' A
#
# COMPACT_ATOMS: atom_id res chain seq x y z
N MET A 1 -8.88 14.84 1.77
CA MET A 1 -8.07 13.62 1.56
C MET A 1 -6.60 14.00 1.74
N ARG A 2 -5.79 13.11 2.33
CA ARG A 2 -4.36 13.35 2.55
C ARG A 2 -3.57 12.12 2.10
N ILE A 3 -2.49 12.35 1.36
CA ILE A 3 -1.52 11.31 1.00
C ILE A 3 -0.36 11.41 1.99
N ARG A 4 0.10 10.27 2.52
CA ARG A 4 1.24 10.17 3.43
C ARG A 4 1.93 8.82 3.29
N THR A 5 3.15 8.72 3.80
CA THR A 5 3.84 7.43 3.96
C THR A 5 3.07 6.52 4.93
N THR A 6 3.13 5.23 4.65
CA THR A 6 2.54 4.17 5.47
C THR A 6 3.27 4.06 6.81
N THR A 7 2.56 3.64 7.85
CA THR A 7 3.10 3.29 9.17
C THR A 7 2.65 1.88 9.56
N GLU A 8 3.23 1.31 10.62
CA GLU A 8 2.84 -0.02 11.12
C GLU A 8 1.34 -0.10 11.47
N ALA A 9 0.77 0.99 12.00
CA ALA A 9 -0.65 1.06 12.36
C ALA A 9 -1.60 0.94 11.16
N ASP A 10 -1.11 1.24 9.96
CA ASP A 10 -1.91 1.18 8.73
C ASP A 10 -1.99 -0.23 8.14
N ILE A 11 -1.04 -1.11 8.48
CA ILE A 11 -0.87 -2.43 7.86
C ILE A 11 -2.13 -3.29 7.93
N PRO A 12 -2.88 -3.40 9.05
CA PRO A 12 -4.10 -4.17 9.09
C PRO A 12 -5.11 -3.70 8.03
N ARG A 13 -5.29 -2.38 7.90
CA ARG A 13 -6.23 -1.81 6.94
C ARG A 13 -5.74 -1.92 5.50
N VAL A 14 -4.44 -1.79 5.26
CA VAL A 14 -3.84 -2.05 3.94
C VAL A 14 -4.06 -3.50 3.52
N ALA A 15 -3.90 -4.47 4.43
CA ALA A 15 -4.13 -5.88 4.14
C ALA A 15 -5.60 -6.18 3.81
N GLU A 16 -6.55 -5.47 4.42
CA GLU A 16 -7.97 -5.55 4.05
C GLU A 16 -8.21 -5.02 2.63
N LEU A 17 -7.64 -3.85 2.28
CA LEU A 17 -7.76 -3.25 0.95
C LEU A 17 -7.16 -4.15 -0.13
N GLU A 18 -5.97 -4.71 0.12
CA GLU A 18 -5.29 -5.68 -0.75
C GLU A 18 -6.18 -6.91 -0.99
N ARG A 19 -6.71 -7.51 0.08
CA ARG A 19 -7.57 -8.70 -0.03
C ARG A 19 -8.88 -8.41 -0.76
N ALA A 20 -9.48 -7.25 -0.51
CA ALA A 20 -10.71 -6.85 -1.18
C ALA A 20 -10.49 -6.60 -2.69
N ALA A 21 -9.31 -6.12 -3.08
CA ALA A 21 -8.99 -5.82 -4.49
C ALA A 21 -8.54 -7.06 -5.28
N PHE A 22 -7.76 -7.95 -4.68
CA PHE A 22 -7.06 -9.02 -5.40
C PHE A 22 -7.51 -10.44 -5.00
N ALA A 23 -8.39 -10.60 -4.00
CA ALA A 23 -8.94 -11.88 -3.57
C ALA A 23 -7.85 -12.96 -3.34
N GLN A 24 -7.85 -14.05 -4.12
CA GLN A 24 -6.84 -15.12 -4.02
C GLN A 24 -5.42 -14.69 -4.41
N ASP A 25 -5.28 -13.63 -5.19
CA ASP A 25 -3.99 -13.11 -5.66
C ASP A 25 -3.42 -12.02 -4.74
N ALA A 26 -4.11 -11.75 -3.63
CA ALA A 26 -3.71 -10.77 -2.63
C ALA A 26 -2.35 -11.10 -2.01
N LEU A 27 -1.51 -10.07 -1.85
CA LEU A 27 -0.26 -10.19 -1.13
C LEU A 27 -0.48 -10.66 0.31
N PRO A 28 0.34 -11.61 0.81
CA PRO A 28 0.25 -12.04 2.19
C PRO A 28 0.73 -10.92 3.12
N LEU A 29 0.23 -10.91 4.36
CA LEU A 29 0.57 -9.89 5.37
C LEU A 29 2.08 -9.70 5.54
N VAL A 30 2.86 -10.78 5.47
CA VAL A 30 4.32 -10.76 5.57
C VAL A 30 4.98 -9.91 4.48
N ALA A 31 4.44 -9.91 3.25
CA ALA A 31 4.97 -9.11 2.15
C ALA A 31 4.71 -7.61 2.41
N LEU A 32 3.52 -7.26 2.88
CA LEU A 32 3.18 -5.87 3.22
C LEU A 32 4.07 -5.32 4.35
N VAL A 33 4.33 -6.14 5.38
CA VAL A 33 5.26 -5.77 6.46
C VAL A 33 6.69 -5.61 5.93
N GLN A 34 7.14 -6.48 5.03
CA GLN A 34 8.46 -6.36 4.42
C GLN A 34 8.60 -5.09 3.58
N TYR A 35 7.58 -4.72 2.80
CA TYR A 35 7.61 -3.47 2.02
C TYR A 35 7.72 -2.25 2.93
N LEU A 36 6.99 -2.23 4.05
CA LEU A 36 7.11 -1.17 5.04
C LEU A 36 8.52 -1.10 5.63
N ALA A 37 9.10 -2.24 6.00
CA ALA A 37 10.42 -2.28 6.64
C ALA A 37 11.57 -1.93 5.70
N LEU A 38 11.45 -2.28 4.40
CA LEU A 38 12.53 -2.11 3.42
C LEU A 38 12.48 -0.79 2.67
N ALA A 39 11.29 -0.22 2.47
CA ALA A 39 11.09 0.97 1.62
C ALA A 39 9.83 1.76 2.03
N GLN A 40 9.77 2.21 3.29
CA GLN A 40 8.63 2.97 3.82
C GLN A 40 8.31 4.22 2.97
N GLU A 41 9.32 4.89 2.44
CA GLU A 41 9.18 6.08 1.62
C GLU A 41 8.52 5.82 0.26
N LEU A 42 8.51 4.56 -0.19
CA LEU A 42 7.86 4.10 -1.42
C LEU A 42 6.52 3.41 -1.14
N PHE A 43 6.08 3.40 0.11
CA PHE A 43 4.80 2.87 0.54
C PHE A 43 3.94 4.02 1.05
N VAL A 44 2.88 4.33 0.31
CA VAL A 44 1.97 5.43 0.62
C VAL A 44 0.56 4.94 0.88
N VAL A 45 -0.16 5.69 1.70
CA VAL A 45 -1.60 5.55 1.96
C VAL A 45 -2.33 6.85 1.68
N VAL A 46 -3.61 6.72 1.34
CA VAL A 46 -4.54 7.85 1.19
C VAL A 46 -5.57 7.79 2.29
N GLU A 47 -5.62 8.85 3.10
CA GLU A 47 -6.52 9.00 4.23
C GLU A 47 -7.69 9.93 3.86
N GLY A 48 -8.91 9.45 4.11
CA GLY A 48 -10.16 10.19 4.04
C GLY A 48 -10.75 10.45 5.42
N ALA A 49 -11.93 11.07 5.45
CA ALA A 49 -12.60 11.41 6.70
C ALA A 49 -12.99 10.20 7.56
N ALA A 50 -13.21 9.04 6.92
CA ALA A 50 -13.61 7.79 7.57
C ALA A 50 -12.46 6.78 7.73
N GLY A 51 -11.21 7.18 7.46
CA GLY A 51 -10.02 6.31 7.52
C GLY A 51 -9.32 6.12 6.19
N LEU A 52 -8.51 5.06 6.07
CA LEU A 52 -7.74 4.80 4.86
C LEU A 52 -8.62 4.31 3.70
N LEU A 53 -8.46 4.98 2.57
CA LEU A 53 -9.21 4.78 1.34
C LEU A 53 -8.39 4.07 0.26
N ALA A 54 -7.07 4.21 0.28
CA ALA A 54 -6.19 3.59 -0.72
C ALA A 54 -4.79 3.41 -0.18
N TYR A 55 -4.01 2.56 -0.86
CA TYR A 55 -2.56 2.48 -0.70
C TYR A 55 -1.88 2.25 -2.04
N GLY A 56 -0.58 2.52 -2.07
CA GLY A 56 0.32 2.13 -3.15
C GLY A 56 1.68 1.76 -2.57
N ALA A 57 2.22 0.63 -2.99
CA ALA A 57 3.58 0.20 -2.70
C ALA A 57 4.38 0.16 -4.01
N ALA A 58 5.60 0.70 -3.98
CA ALA A 58 6.51 0.72 -5.11
C ALA A 58 7.89 0.21 -4.72
N ALA A 59 8.69 -0.12 -5.73
CA ALA A 59 10.11 -0.38 -5.60
C ALA A 59 10.87 0.40 -6.66
N ILE A 60 12.15 0.68 -6.36
CA ILE A 60 13.08 1.34 -7.25
C ILE A 60 14.29 0.41 -7.43
N ALA A 61 14.74 0.26 -8.68
CA ALA A 61 15.95 -0.48 -9.01
C ALA A 61 17.19 0.16 -8.39
N ALA A 62 18.26 -0.62 -8.23
CA ALA A 62 19.52 -0.13 -7.66
C ALA A 62 20.14 1.04 -8.45
N ASP A 63 19.79 1.20 -9.73
CA ASP A 63 20.23 2.32 -10.56
C ASP A 63 19.48 3.65 -10.31
N ALA A 64 18.44 3.61 -9.47
CA ALA A 64 17.54 4.72 -9.15
C ALA A 64 16.84 5.38 -10.36
N ARG A 65 16.83 4.72 -11.52
CA ARG A 65 16.23 5.23 -12.76
C ARG A 65 14.98 4.47 -13.16
N THR A 66 14.88 3.22 -12.74
CA THR A 66 13.74 2.36 -13.01
C THR A 66 12.97 2.10 -11.72
N GLY A 67 11.66 2.20 -11.76
CA GLY A 67 10.80 1.83 -10.64
C GLY A 67 9.53 1.14 -11.15
N TRP A 68 8.87 0.42 -10.26
CA TRP A 68 7.62 -0.26 -10.55
C TRP A 68 6.67 -0.20 -9.36
N LEU A 69 5.38 -0.24 -9.68
CA LEU A 69 4.34 -0.42 -8.70
C LEU A 69 4.28 -1.91 -8.33
N LEU A 70 4.42 -2.23 -7.05
CA LEU A 70 4.31 -3.59 -6.53
C LEU A 70 2.84 -3.97 -6.35
N SER A 71 2.06 -3.06 -5.76
CA SER A 71 0.62 -3.22 -5.56
C SER A 71 -0.02 -1.86 -5.27
N ALA A 72 -1.28 -1.69 -5.64
CA ALA A 72 -2.09 -0.57 -5.22
C ALA A 72 -3.57 -0.94 -5.27
N ALA A 73 -4.33 -0.44 -4.30
CA ALA A 73 -5.77 -0.62 -4.27
C ALA A 73 -6.48 0.63 -3.77
N VAL A 74 -7.70 0.82 -4.25
CA VAL A 74 -8.64 1.86 -3.80
C VAL A 74 -9.91 1.17 -3.33
N ALA A 75 -10.37 1.57 -2.15
CA ALA A 75 -11.63 1.13 -1.55
C ALA A 75 -12.79 1.41 -2.54
N PRO A 76 -13.75 0.48 -2.70
CA PRO A 76 -14.84 0.63 -3.69
C PRO A 76 -15.61 1.95 -3.58
N GLU A 77 -15.84 2.43 -2.36
CA GLU A 77 -16.55 3.68 -2.06
C GLU A 77 -15.80 4.96 -2.46
N ALA A 78 -14.52 4.84 -2.84
CA ALA A 78 -13.65 5.96 -3.21
C ALA A 78 -13.19 5.91 -4.68
N ARG A 79 -13.82 5.05 -5.50
CA ARG A 79 -13.54 4.92 -6.95
C ARG A 79 -14.34 5.91 -7.78
#